data_AF-A0A1G6Y9P7-F1
#
_entry.id   AF-A0A1G6Y9P7-F1
#
_cell.length_a   1.000
_cell.length_b   1.000
_cell.length_c   1.000
_cell.angle_alpha   90.00
_cell.angle_beta   90.00
_cell.angle_gamma   90.00
#
_symmetry.space_group_name_H-M   'P 1'
#
loop_
_entity.id
_entity.type
_entity.pdbx_description
1 polymer ?
#
loop_
_entity_poly.entity_id
_entity_poly.type
_entity_poly.pdbx_seq_one_letter_code
_entity_poly.pdbx_strand_id
1 'polypeptide(L)'
;MKRILTFSIVSVLAVAVLGSCTKRDHWRDDNRNNKETGITVYVSEVGSAYSVVRMDYDGSYAVVYSLENDKYYWPEKNDVIYGDFSIGGGRTLYNKTAGFNIRLEVDDFFDYLDDAKRSVIRKEDQGTMTRTPGTTVNLQRRTGTPVNK
;
A
#
# COMPACT_ATOMS: atom_id res chain seq x y z
N MET A 1 -32.94 46.61 -17.53
CA MET A 1 -33.06 45.53 -16.52
C MET A 1 -32.46 44.20 -17.00
N LYS A 2 -31.19 44.18 -17.45
CA LYS A 2 -30.51 42.94 -17.94
C LYS A 2 -29.28 42.53 -17.12
N ARG A 3 -28.77 43.41 -16.25
CA ARG A 3 -27.51 43.22 -15.51
C ARG A 3 -27.65 42.39 -14.22
N ILE A 4 -28.88 42.24 -13.69
CA ILE A 4 -29.12 41.51 -12.44
C ILE A 4 -29.11 39.98 -12.69
N LEU A 5 -29.53 39.53 -13.87
CA LEU A 5 -29.54 38.11 -14.24
C LEU A 5 -28.12 37.53 -14.41
N THR A 6 -27.16 38.34 -14.87
CA THR A 6 -25.78 37.90 -15.06
C THR A 6 -25.06 37.58 -13.75
N PHE A 7 -25.37 38.28 -12.66
CA PHE A 7 -24.72 38.00 -11.37
C PHE A 7 -25.16 36.68 -10.74
N SER A 8 -26.40 36.25 -10.98
CA SER A 8 -26.94 35.00 -10.43
C SER A 8 -26.34 33.74 -11.08
N ILE A 9 -25.91 33.82 -12.35
CA ILE A 9 -25.34 32.68 -13.07
C ILE A 9 -23.88 32.47 -12.65
N VAL A 10 -23.13 33.56 -12.46
CA VAL A 10 -21.72 33.49 -12.03
C VAL A 10 -21.59 32.95 -10.60
N SER A 11 -22.50 33.31 -9.70
CA SER A 11 -22.46 32.84 -8.31
C SER A 11 -22.77 31.34 -8.18
N VAL A 12 -23.73 30.81 -8.94
CA VAL A 12 -24.04 29.36 -8.92
C VAL A 12 -22.88 28.54 -9.51
N LEU A 13 -22.22 29.04 -10.56
CA LEU A 13 -21.06 28.38 -11.14
C LEU A 13 -19.87 28.35 -10.17
N ALA A 14 -19.65 29.44 -9.41
CA ALA A 14 -18.59 29.51 -8.42
C ALA A 14 -18.79 28.52 -7.25
N VAL A 15 -20.02 28.32 -6.79
CA VAL A 15 -20.32 27.35 -5.71
C VAL A 15 -20.16 25.91 -6.18
N ALA A 16 -20.48 25.60 -7.44
CA ALA A 16 -20.29 24.26 -8.01
C ALA A 16 -18.80 23.88 -8.15
N VAL A 17 -17.95 24.84 -8.53
CA VAL A 17 -16.49 24.62 -8.65
C VAL A 17 -15.84 24.50 -7.27
N LEU A 18 -16.28 25.28 -6.29
CA LEU A 18 -15.76 25.19 -4.91
C LEU A 18 -16.26 23.93 -4.17
N GLY A 19 -17.45 23.43 -4.52
CA GLY A 19 -18.00 22.19 -3.97
C GLY A 19 -17.38 20.91 -4.53
N SER A 20 -16.76 20.94 -5.72
CA SER A 20 -16.13 19.74 -6.30
C SER A 20 -14.76 19.41 -5.69
N CYS A 21 -14.25 20.27 -4.80
CA CYS A 21 -13.02 20.02 -4.03
C CYS A 21 -13.30 19.54 -2.60
N THR A 22 -14.50 19.02 -2.28
CA THR A 22 -14.64 18.25 -1.04
C THR A 22 -13.99 16.89 -1.25
N LYS A 23 -12.70 16.80 -0.92
CA LYS A 23 -11.97 15.54 -0.77
C LYS A 23 -12.75 14.67 0.21
N ARG A 24 -13.55 13.74 -0.31
CA ARG A 24 -14.25 12.73 0.50
C ARG A 24 -13.24 11.65 0.90
N ASP A 25 -12.40 11.98 1.87
CA ASP A 25 -11.62 10.97 2.59
C ASP A 25 -12.53 10.36 3.67
N HIS A 26 -13.49 9.54 3.24
CA HIS A 26 -14.35 8.76 4.15
C HIS A 26 -13.65 7.47 4.55
N TRP A 27 -12.53 7.58 5.26
CA TRP A 27 -11.96 6.45 5.98
C TRP A 27 -11.63 6.95 7.37
N ARG A 28 -12.62 6.78 8.25
CA ARG A 28 -12.53 7.08 9.67
C ARG A 28 -11.67 5.99 10.30
N ASP A 29 -10.37 6.22 10.33
CA ASP A 29 -9.44 5.37 11.07
C ASP A 29 -9.41 5.85 12.52
N ASP A 30 -10.39 5.38 13.31
CA ASP A 30 -10.60 5.68 14.73
C ASP A 30 -9.55 4.97 15.62
N ASN A 31 -8.27 4.90 15.20
CA ASN A 31 -7.20 4.37 16.04
C ASN A 31 -6.05 5.37 16.20
N ARG A 32 -6.27 6.38 17.05
CA ARG A 32 -5.26 7.39 17.40
C ARG A 32 -4.00 6.82 18.09
N ASN A 33 -4.04 5.58 18.56
CA ASN A 33 -3.01 5.02 19.46
C ASN A 33 -2.08 3.97 18.83
N ASN A 34 -2.35 3.47 17.62
CA ASN A 34 -1.50 2.48 16.93
C ASN A 34 -0.85 3.09 15.68
N LYS A 35 -0.16 4.21 15.83
CA LYS A 35 0.54 4.87 14.71
C LYS A 35 1.98 4.41 14.67
N GLU A 36 2.19 3.16 14.28
CA GLU A 36 3.52 2.71 13.90
C GLU A 36 3.86 3.33 12.55
N THR A 37 5.15 3.56 12.32
CA THR A 37 5.67 4.09 11.06
C THR A 37 6.75 3.15 10.56
N GLY A 38 6.80 2.99 9.24
CA GLY A 38 7.90 2.30 8.59
C GLY A 38 8.14 2.83 7.19
N ILE A 39 9.31 2.51 6.66
CA ILE A 39 9.74 2.86 5.31
C ILE A 39 9.90 1.61 4.46
N THR A 40 9.30 1.59 3.28
CA THR A 40 9.47 0.50 2.33
C THR A 40 10.91 0.47 1.82
N VAL A 41 11.66 -0.57 2.19
CA VAL A 41 13.08 -0.71 1.85
C VAL A 41 13.32 -1.67 0.68
N TYR A 42 12.35 -2.52 0.39
CA TYR A 42 12.39 -3.46 -0.73
C TYR A 42 10.99 -3.68 -1.31
N VAL A 43 10.92 -3.79 -2.62
CA VAL A 43 9.73 -4.16 -3.38
C VAL A 43 10.08 -5.36 -4.26
N SER A 44 9.08 -6.19 -4.54
CA SER A 44 9.27 -7.35 -5.42
C SER A 44 9.88 -6.96 -6.77
N GLU A 45 10.93 -7.68 -7.17
CA GLU A 45 11.57 -7.50 -8.47
C GLU A 45 10.86 -8.27 -9.60
N VAL A 46 9.94 -9.18 -9.27
CA VAL A 46 9.10 -9.91 -10.23
C VAL A 46 7.72 -9.27 -10.40
N GLY A 47 7.49 -8.12 -9.76
CA GLY A 47 6.20 -7.43 -9.78
C GLY A 47 5.11 -8.19 -9.04
N SER A 48 5.45 -8.87 -7.94
CA SER A 48 4.50 -9.41 -6.97
C SER A 48 4.02 -8.33 -6.00
N ALA A 49 2.91 -8.59 -5.31
CA ALA A 49 2.33 -7.69 -4.32
C ALA A 49 3.11 -7.67 -2.98
N TYR A 50 4.24 -8.36 -2.88
CA TYR A 50 5.07 -8.37 -1.69
C TYR A 50 6.03 -7.19 -1.64
N SER A 51 6.24 -6.67 -0.44
CA SER A 51 7.21 -5.63 -0.13
C SER A 51 7.78 -5.85 1.27
N VAL A 52 8.89 -5.18 1.60
CA VAL A 52 9.46 -5.17 2.94
C VAL A 52 9.49 -3.74 3.45
N VAL A 53 8.91 -3.54 4.62
CA VAL A 53 8.87 -2.28 5.34
C VAL A 53 9.79 -2.38 6.54
N ARG A 54 10.74 -1.45 6.67
CA ARG A 54 11.56 -1.31 7.87
C ARG A 54 10.81 -0.45 8.87
N MET A 55 10.62 -0.96 10.08
CA MET A 55 9.91 -0.26 11.15
C MET A 55 10.81 0.79 11.80
N ASP A 56 10.23 1.94 12.12
CA ASP A 56 10.96 3.05 12.75
C ASP A 56 11.20 2.84 14.25
N TYR A 57 10.38 2.02 14.92
CA TYR A 57 10.41 1.90 16.39
C TYR A 57 11.51 0.95 16.91
N ASP A 58 11.77 -0.17 16.23
CA ASP A 58 12.76 -1.18 16.61
C ASP A 58 13.76 -1.51 15.48
N GLY A 59 13.54 -1.00 14.27
CA GLY A 59 14.37 -1.29 13.11
C GLY A 59 14.12 -2.66 12.47
N SER A 60 13.13 -3.42 12.94
CA SER A 60 12.72 -4.70 12.37
C SER A 60 12.17 -4.53 10.95
N TYR A 61 12.04 -5.64 10.23
CA TYR A 61 11.62 -5.68 8.84
C TYR A 61 10.32 -6.48 8.72
N ALA A 62 9.21 -5.78 8.49
CA ALA A 62 7.92 -6.36 8.21
C ALA A 62 7.86 -6.79 6.73
N VAL A 63 7.56 -8.06 6.48
CA VAL A 63 7.14 -8.53 5.15
C VAL A 63 5.66 -8.27 5.01
N VAL A 64 5.29 -7.45 4.03
CA VAL A 64 3.90 -7.05 3.78
C VAL A 64 3.42 -7.52 2.42
N TYR A 65 2.15 -7.85 2.35
CA TYR A 65 1.45 -8.21 1.13
C TYR A 65 0.36 -7.17 0.83
N SER A 66 0.38 -6.61 -0.37
CA SER A 66 -0.68 -5.71 -0.82
C SER A 66 -1.94 -6.48 -1.20
N LEU A 67 -3.07 -6.11 -0.60
CA LEU A 67 -4.37 -6.72 -0.84
C LEU A 67 -5.08 -6.11 -2.05
N GLU A 68 -4.55 -5.03 -2.61
CA GLU A 68 -5.11 -4.35 -3.77
C GLU A 68 -4.71 -5.07 -5.06
N ASN A 69 -5.65 -5.19 -6.00
CA ASN A 69 -5.37 -5.80 -7.32
C ASN A 69 -4.59 -4.85 -8.24
N ASP A 70 -4.76 -3.53 -8.03
CA ASP A 70 -4.10 -2.51 -8.84
C ASP A 70 -2.75 -2.14 -8.21
N LYS A 71 -1.69 -2.29 -9.01
CA LYS A 71 -0.30 -1.99 -8.62
C LYS A 71 -0.09 -0.54 -8.20
N TYR A 72 -0.95 0.36 -8.65
CA TYR A 72 -0.91 1.77 -8.24
C TYR A 72 -1.01 1.95 -6.72
N TYR A 73 -1.66 1.02 -6.01
CA TYR A 73 -1.81 1.08 -4.54
C TYR A 73 -0.76 0.26 -3.79
N TRP A 74 0.20 -0.34 -4.49
CA TRP A 74 1.24 -1.13 -3.84
C TRP A 74 2.32 -0.21 -3.30
N PRO A 75 2.94 -0.52 -2.15
CA PRO A 75 4.08 0.23 -1.64
C PRO A 75 5.22 0.32 -2.68
N GLU A 76 5.72 1.52 -2.91
CA GLU A 76 6.94 1.75 -3.68
C GLU A 76 8.14 1.90 -2.75
N LYS A 77 9.35 1.74 -3.33
CA LYS A 77 10.59 1.89 -2.57
C LYS A 77 10.69 3.32 -2.02
N ASN A 78 11.01 3.42 -0.74
CA ASN A 78 11.07 4.65 0.07
C ASN A 78 9.71 5.25 0.44
N ASP A 79 8.60 4.55 0.21
CA ASP A 79 7.31 4.99 0.75
C ASP A 79 7.31 4.93 2.27
N VAL A 80 6.79 5.99 2.90
CA VAL A 80 6.60 6.07 4.35
C VAL A 80 5.15 5.73 4.66
N ILE A 81 4.95 4.65 5.40
CA ILE A 81 3.63 4.07 5.69
C ILE A 81 3.34 4.18 7.18
N TYR A 82 2.11 4.58 7.50
CA TYR A 82 1.61 4.77 8.86
C TYR A 82 0.42 3.85 9.11
N GLY A 83 0.41 3.18 10.25
CA GLY A 83 -0.74 2.38 10.67
C GLY A 83 -0.36 1.30 11.67
N ASP A 84 -1.18 0.26 11.70
CA ASP A 84 -1.00 -0.92 12.55
C ASP A 84 -0.29 -2.04 11.75
N PHE A 85 0.94 -2.37 12.13
CA PHE A 85 1.72 -3.44 11.49
C PHE A 85 1.64 -4.76 12.26
N SER A 86 0.64 -4.98 13.13
CA SER A 86 0.51 -6.28 13.80
C SER A 86 0.34 -7.44 12.81
N ILE A 87 0.87 -8.62 13.15
CA ILE A 87 0.88 -9.76 12.21
C ILE A 87 -0.55 -10.23 11.91
N GLY A 88 -0.79 -10.53 10.64
CA GLY A 88 -2.00 -11.16 10.12
C GLY A 88 -3.17 -10.20 9.93
N GLY A 89 -4.03 -10.57 8.97
CA GLY A 89 -5.24 -9.83 8.65
C GLY A 89 -4.98 -8.58 7.81
N GLY A 90 -5.93 -8.29 6.92
CA GLY A 90 -5.87 -7.10 6.10
C GLY A 90 -6.25 -5.84 6.87
N ARG A 91 -5.36 -4.84 6.85
CA ARG A 91 -5.60 -3.52 7.44
C ARG A 91 -5.49 -2.42 6.40
N THR A 92 -6.16 -1.32 6.67
CA THR A 92 -5.96 -0.07 5.92
C THR A 92 -4.86 0.72 6.61
N LEU A 93 -3.83 1.10 5.87
CA LEU A 93 -2.73 1.94 6.32
C LEU A 93 -2.66 3.19 5.44
N TYR A 94 -2.04 4.25 5.94
CA TYR A 94 -1.84 5.47 5.19
C TYR A 94 -0.44 5.54 4.60
N ASN A 95 -0.35 5.58 3.26
CA ASN A 95 0.90 5.89 2.58
C ASN A 95 1.08 7.42 2.54
N LYS A 96 1.96 7.95 3.39
CA LYS A 96 2.19 9.38 3.50
C LYS A 96 2.95 9.95 2.30
N THR A 97 3.84 9.15 1.70
CA THR A 97 4.59 9.58 0.52
C THR A 97 3.65 9.78 -0.66
N ALA A 98 2.73 8.82 -0.88
CA ALA A 98 1.78 8.87 -1.99
C ALA A 98 0.51 9.68 -1.69
N GLY A 99 0.20 9.91 -0.41
CA GLY A 99 -0.90 10.78 0.04
C GLY A 99 -2.29 10.11 0.08
N PHE A 100 -2.34 8.77 0.05
CA PHE A 100 -3.58 7.99 0.04
C PHE A 100 -3.51 6.74 0.94
N ASN A 101 -4.67 6.13 1.21
CA ASN A 101 -4.78 4.89 1.97
C ASN A 101 -4.50 3.67 1.08
N ILE A 102 -3.81 2.68 1.65
CA ILE A 102 -3.49 1.40 1.02
C ILE A 102 -3.96 0.25 1.93
N ARG A 103 -4.19 -0.94 1.36
CA ARG A 103 -4.56 -2.13 2.13
C ARG A 103 -3.45 -3.16 2.10
N LEU A 104 -2.88 -3.42 3.27
CA LEU A 104 -1.79 -4.38 3.44
C LEU A 104 -2.15 -5.44 4.48
N GLU A 105 -1.55 -6.62 4.33
CA GLU A 105 -1.45 -7.63 5.38
C GLU A 105 0.02 -7.79 5.76
N VAL A 106 0.31 -7.82 7.06
CA VAL A 106 1.66 -8.10 7.56
C VAL A 106 1.78 -9.60 7.77
N ASP A 107 2.68 -10.23 7.03
CA ASP A 107 2.86 -11.68 7.11
C ASP A 107 3.77 -12.09 8.28
N ASP A 108 4.90 -11.38 8.41
CA ASP A 108 6.00 -11.81 9.27
C ASP A 108 6.98 -10.66 9.53
N PHE A 109 7.79 -10.79 10.58
CA PHE A 109 8.83 -9.83 10.95
C PHE A 109 10.21 -10.51 10.99
N PHE A 110 11.24 -9.75 10.63
CA PHE A 110 12.63 -10.21 10.65
C PHE A 110 13.54 -9.16 11.27
N ASP A 111 14.59 -9.61 11.94
CA ASP A 111 15.63 -8.71 12.48
C ASP A 111 16.57 -8.18 11.39
N TYR A 112 16.71 -8.91 10.28
CA TYR A 112 17.64 -8.61 9.20
C TYR A 112 16.93 -8.48 7.84
N LEU A 113 17.30 -7.46 7.08
CA LEU A 113 16.74 -7.18 5.74
C LEU A 113 16.91 -8.37 4.79
N ASP A 114 18.05 -9.05 4.82
CA ASP A 114 18.32 -10.16 3.92
C ASP A 114 17.42 -11.37 4.20
N ASP A 115 17.03 -11.60 5.46
CA ASP A 115 16.07 -12.63 5.81
C ASP A 115 14.66 -12.29 5.32
N ALA A 116 14.24 -11.03 5.51
CA ALA A 116 12.97 -10.54 4.98
C ALA A 116 12.88 -10.70 3.46
N LYS A 117 13.94 -10.30 2.73
CA LYS A 117 14.02 -10.46 1.26
C LYS A 117 13.96 -11.92 0.85
N ARG A 118 14.72 -12.81 1.52
CA ARG A 118 14.65 -14.26 1.25
C ARG A 118 13.26 -14.82 1.47
N SER A 119 12.55 -14.34 2.50
CA SER A 119 11.16 -14.73 2.77
C SER A 119 10.22 -14.33 1.62
N VAL A 120 10.35 -13.11 1.11
CA VAL A 120 9.59 -12.64 -0.08
C VAL A 120 9.89 -13.52 -1.30
N ILE A 121 11.17 -13.70 -1.64
CA ILE A 121 11.58 -14.51 -2.80
C ILE A 121 11.01 -15.94 -2.71
N ARG A 122 11.08 -16.56 -1.52
CA ARG A 122 10.51 -17.90 -1.29
C ARG A 122 9.00 -17.93 -1.53
N LYS A 123 8.26 -16.92 -1.07
CA LYS A 123 6.80 -16.83 -1.28
C LYS A 123 6.44 -16.66 -2.75
N GLU A 124 7.25 -15.90 -3.48
CA GLU A 124 7.11 -15.72 -4.93
C GLU A 124 7.39 -17.03 -5.69
N ASP A 125 8.46 -17.75 -5.33
CA ASP A 125 8.85 -19.00 -5.97
C ASP A 125 7.89 -20.17 -5.69
N GLN A 126 7.29 -20.19 -4.51
CA GLN A 126 6.31 -21.22 -4.12
C GLN A 126 4.94 -21.02 -4.78
N GLY A 127 4.73 -19.93 -5.53
CA GLY A 127 3.43 -19.63 -6.15
C GLY A 127 2.29 -19.58 -5.13
N THR A 128 2.60 -19.31 -3.84
CA THR A 128 1.62 -19.35 -2.76
C THR A 128 0.74 -18.13 -2.86
N MET A 129 -0.28 -18.23 -3.72
CA MET A 129 -1.45 -17.39 -3.70
C MET A 129 -2.66 -18.28 -3.50
N THR A 130 -3.14 -18.34 -2.27
CA THR A 130 -4.57 -18.48 -2.02
C THR A 130 -4.86 -18.03 -0.61
N ARG A 131 -5.19 -16.75 -0.46
CA ARG A 131 -6.08 -16.32 0.63
C ARG A 131 -7.11 -15.26 0.25
N THR A 132 -7.38 -15.10 -1.04
CA THR A 132 -8.53 -14.34 -1.55
C THR A 132 -9.29 -15.20 -2.56
N PRO A 133 -10.58 -15.52 -2.34
CA PRO A 133 -11.40 -16.16 -3.37
C PRO A 133 -11.57 -15.20 -4.55
N GLY A 134 -10.96 -15.51 -5.70
CA GLY A 134 -11.31 -14.88 -6.98
C GLY A 134 -10.23 -14.08 -7.71
N THR A 135 -9.03 -13.89 -7.16
CA THR A 135 -7.95 -13.19 -7.89
C THR A 135 -6.83 -14.16 -8.29
N THR A 136 -6.77 -14.47 -9.59
CA THR A 136 -5.62 -15.18 -10.18
C THR A 136 -4.60 -14.14 -10.63
N VAL A 137 -3.55 -13.92 -9.83
CA VAL A 137 -2.40 -13.11 -10.27
C VAL A 137 -1.38 -14.07 -10.90
N ASN A 138 -1.12 -13.92 -12.20
CA ASN A 138 -0.08 -14.69 -12.89
C ASN A 138 1.31 -14.19 -12.45
N LEU A 139 2.01 -14.98 -11.64
CA LEU A 139 3.42 -14.73 -11.33
C LEU A 139 4.30 -15.29 -12.45
N GLN A 140 5.16 -14.45 -13.00
CA GLN A 140 6.29 -14.93 -13.81
C GLN A 140 7.36 -15.47 -12.85
N ARG A 141 7.50 -16.79 -12.83
CA ARG A 141 8.57 -17.50 -12.09
C ARG A 141 9.93 -16.98 -12.55
N ARG A 142 10.84 -16.67 -11.61
CA ARG A 142 12.25 -16.41 -11.93
C ARG A 142 12.90 -17.70 -12.46
N THR A 143 12.94 -17.86 -13.77
CA THR A 143 13.75 -18.91 -14.39
C THR A 143 15.20 -18.46 -14.53
N GLY A 144 16.12 -19.19 -13.87
CA GLY A 144 17.58 -19.14 -14.08
C GLY A 144 18.35 -18.89 -12.78
N THR A 145 19.09 -19.83 -12.21
CA THR A 145 20.23 -20.56 -12.82
C THR A 145 20.41 -21.92 -12.13
N PRO A 146 20.75 -23.02 -12.84
CA PRO A 146 21.12 -24.26 -12.17
C PRO A 146 22.44 -24.07 -11.43
N VAL A 147 22.45 -24.40 -10.14
CA VAL A 147 23.68 -24.55 -9.35
C VAL A 147 24.39 -25.79 -9.87
N ASN A 148 25.42 -25.60 -10.71
CA ASN A 148 26.36 -26.65 -11.04
C ASN A 148 27.17 -26.97 -9.76
N LYS A 149 27.05 -28.20 -9.29
CA LYS A 149 28.02 -28.83 -8.39
C LYS A 149 29.21 -29.32 -9.19
#